data_AF-A0A1H6ZBB5-F1
#
_entry.id   AF-A0A1H6ZBB5-F1
#
_cell.length_a   1.000
_cell.length_b   1.000
_cell.length_c   1.000
_cell.angle_alpha   90.00
_cell.angle_beta   90.00
_cell.angle_gamma   90.00
#
_symmetry.space_group_name_H-M   'P 1'
#
loop_
_entity.id
_entity.type
_entity.pdbx_description
1 polymer ?
#
loop_
_entity_poly.entity_id
_entity_poly.type
_entity_poly.pdbx_seq_one_letter_code
_entity_poly.pdbx_strand_id
1 'polypeptide(L)'
;MIEFKIHSIWTRNRLTIKSSIASKIVLTKFVRANLLVPYFSENFRFKHNPIFLVRHPIDTYLSQIRAFGKLGEIPVQGQFPIPKCINNDRFIEHSPFINQLETKLEVMIAYWCLNNCITYRNLDTTEICLVFYLDLLLKPREEIKRILQFIGFQEYENLIDTIDFRRPSSTNFDGSFVQSSEDHLWKNFQKLDIKTKDKVQKIFDYFGFKVFSAYSPFPLTRDF
;
A
#
# COMPACT_ATOMS: atom_id res chain seq x y z
N MET A 1 12.38 24.33 14.73
CA MET A 1 11.94 23.36 15.77
C MET A 1 10.66 22.72 15.26
N ILE A 2 10.68 21.45 14.84
CA ILE A 2 9.47 20.76 14.40
C ILE A 2 8.72 20.37 15.67
N GLU A 3 7.69 21.12 16.05
CA GLU A 3 6.75 20.67 17.08
C GLU A 3 5.89 19.55 16.49
N PHE A 4 6.17 18.31 16.87
CA PHE A 4 5.22 17.22 16.65
C PHE A 4 4.05 17.38 17.63
N LYS A 5 3.04 18.15 17.24
CA LYS A 5 1.73 18.17 17.90
C LYS A 5 0.64 18.00 16.87
N ILE A 6 0.01 16.83 16.89
CA ILE A 6 -1.44 16.58 16.93
C ILE A 6 -1.57 15.05 17.11
N HIS A 7 -1.72 14.59 18.36
CA HIS A 7 -2.15 13.22 18.62
C HIS A 7 -3.68 13.18 18.48
N SER A 8 -4.18 12.64 17.37
CA SER A 8 -5.62 12.43 17.24
C SER A 8 -6.07 11.29 18.14
N ILE A 9 -7.35 11.30 18.55
CA ILE A 9 -7.98 10.15 19.25
C ILE A 9 -7.76 8.87 18.43
N TRP A 10 -7.82 8.97 17.10
CA TRP A 10 -7.54 7.87 16.19
C TRP A 10 -6.13 7.28 16.34
N THR A 11 -5.10 8.10 16.61
CA THR A 11 -3.73 7.60 16.86
C THR A 11 -3.52 6.96 18.25
N ARG A 12 -4.33 7.33 19.25
CA ARG A 12 -4.18 6.84 20.64
C ARG A 12 -5.17 5.75 21.03
N ASN A 13 -6.21 5.50 20.23
CA ASN A 13 -7.30 4.58 20.59
C ASN A 13 -6.86 3.12 20.85
N ARG A 14 -5.62 2.75 20.50
CA ARG A 14 -5.04 1.42 20.79
C ARG A 14 -3.87 1.45 21.77
N LEU A 15 -3.49 2.61 22.28
CA LEU A 15 -2.38 2.75 23.21
C LEU A 15 -2.91 2.83 24.64
N THR A 16 -2.63 1.79 25.44
CA THR A 16 -2.83 1.85 26.88
C THR A 16 -1.59 2.42 27.56
N ILE A 17 -1.73 3.08 28.71
CA ILE A 17 -0.58 3.57 29.49
C ILE A 17 0.37 2.41 29.81
N LYS A 18 -0.18 1.26 30.20
CA LYS A 18 0.59 0.05 30.50
C LYS A 18 1.41 -0.42 29.31
N SER A 19 0.83 -0.51 28.11
CA SER A 19 1.57 -0.90 26.91
C SER A 19 2.64 0.13 26.57
N SER A 20 2.36 1.42 26.69
CA SER A 20 3.33 2.48 26.37
C SER A 20 4.57 2.44 27.27
N ILE A 21 4.42 2.08 28.54
CA ILE A 21 5.54 1.97 29.49
C ILE A 21 6.30 0.63 29.30
N ALA A 22 5.59 -0.47 29.04
CA ALA A 22 6.18 -1.80 28.95
C ALA A 22 6.79 -2.13 27.56
N SER A 23 6.42 -1.40 26.52
CA SER A 23 6.88 -1.64 25.15
C SER A 23 8.38 -1.33 25.00
N LYS A 24 9.12 -2.33 24.50
CA LYS A 24 10.55 -2.19 24.17
C LYS A 24 10.80 -1.65 22.75
N ILE A 25 9.78 -1.72 21.90
CA ILE A 25 9.85 -1.41 20.46
C ILE A 25 8.72 -0.46 20.11
N VAL A 26 9.03 0.56 19.31
CA VAL A 26 8.05 1.48 18.71
C VAL A 26 7.93 1.15 17.23
N LEU A 27 6.72 0.81 16.80
CA LEU A 27 6.38 0.64 15.38
C LEU A 27 5.65 1.88 14.86
N THR A 28 6.22 2.53 13.86
CA THR A 28 5.59 3.68 13.19
C THR A 28 5.16 3.27 11.78
N LYS A 29 3.88 3.49 11.45
CA LYS A 29 3.31 3.17 10.15
C LYS A 29 2.81 4.44 9.45
N PHE A 30 3.23 4.62 8.21
CA PHE A 30 2.71 5.65 7.33
C PHE A 30 1.91 5.02 6.18
N VAL A 31 0.75 5.61 5.84
CA VAL A 31 -0.08 5.14 4.71
C VAL A 31 0.15 5.99 3.45
N ARG A 32 0.61 7.23 3.60
CA ARG A 32 0.76 8.21 2.50
C ARG A 32 2.17 8.81 2.38
N ALA A 33 3.16 8.19 3.03
CA ALA A 33 4.54 8.65 3.00
C ALA A 33 5.39 7.91 1.95
N ASN A 34 4.77 7.27 0.95
CA ASN A 34 5.48 6.41 0.01
C ASN A 34 6.53 7.19 -0.79
N LEU A 35 6.23 8.44 -1.16
CA LEU A 35 7.18 9.34 -1.85
C LEU A 35 8.34 9.81 -0.95
N LEU A 36 8.25 9.64 0.37
CA LEU A 36 9.32 9.99 1.30
C LEU A 36 10.31 8.84 1.52
N VAL A 37 10.02 7.65 1.00
CA VAL A 37 10.87 6.48 1.20
C VAL A 37 12.30 6.68 0.68
N PRO A 38 12.54 7.21 -0.55
CA PRO A 38 13.90 7.49 -1.01
C PRO A 38 14.63 8.48 -0.09
N TYR A 39 13.93 9.56 0.30
CA TYR A 39 14.47 10.54 1.25
C TYR A 39 14.82 9.89 2.60
N PHE A 40 13.99 8.96 3.10
CA PHE A 40 14.27 8.26 4.35
C PHE A 40 15.50 7.35 4.24
N SER A 41 15.68 6.62 3.14
CA SER A 41 16.87 5.77 2.95
C SER A 41 18.15 6.61 2.89
N GLU A 42 18.11 7.73 2.19
CA GLU A 42 19.31 8.58 1.99
C GLU A 42 19.71 9.37 3.25
N ASN A 43 18.72 9.78 4.06
CA ASN A 43 18.96 10.76 5.13
C ASN A 43 18.93 10.16 6.54
N PHE A 44 18.46 8.92 6.71
CA PHE A 44 18.35 8.29 8.03
C PHE A 44 19.02 6.92 8.05
N ARG A 45 19.83 6.68 9.10
CA ARG A 45 20.35 5.36 9.43
C ARG A 45 19.46 4.72 10.47
N PHE A 46 18.54 3.88 10.01
CA PHE A 46 17.63 3.17 10.91
C PHE A 46 18.36 2.06 11.65
N LYS A 47 18.05 1.90 12.95
CA LYS A 47 18.51 0.74 13.72
C LYS A 47 17.93 -0.58 13.17
N HIS A 48 16.70 -0.51 12.66
CA HIS A 48 15.98 -1.62 12.03
C HIS A 48 15.47 -1.15 10.68
N ASN A 49 15.75 -1.93 9.63
CA ASN A 49 15.44 -1.53 8.26
C ASN A 49 13.92 -1.29 8.08
N PRO A 50 13.51 -0.25 7.33
CA PRO A 50 12.10 0.01 7.04
C PRO A 50 11.44 -1.15 6.27
N ILE A 51 10.12 -1.27 6.45
CA ILE A 51 9.29 -2.21 5.68
C ILE A 51 8.45 -1.41 4.69
N PHE A 52 8.54 -1.75 3.40
CA PHE A 52 7.74 -1.15 2.35
C PHE A 52 6.70 -2.14 1.83
N LEU A 53 5.43 -1.91 2.21
CA LEU A 53 4.32 -2.79 1.87
C LEU A 53 3.71 -2.42 0.52
N VAL A 54 3.69 -3.39 -0.39
CA VAL A 54 3.16 -3.28 -1.74
C VAL A 54 1.85 -4.03 -1.85
N ARG A 55 0.85 -3.37 -2.42
CA ARG A 55 -0.42 -4.03 -2.76
C ARG A 55 -0.80 -3.67 -4.18
N HIS A 56 -1.41 -4.62 -4.87
CA HIS A 56 -1.90 -4.40 -6.23
C HIS A 56 -2.81 -3.15 -6.28
N PRO A 57 -2.66 -2.25 -7.28
CA PRO A 57 -3.45 -1.01 -7.36
C PRO A 57 -4.97 -1.27 -7.42
N ILE A 58 -5.41 -2.23 -8.25
CA ILE A 58 -6.81 -2.68 -8.34
C ILE A 58 -7.33 -3.12 -6.96
N ASP A 59 -6.62 -4.00 -6.25
CA ASP A 59 -7.04 -4.47 -4.93
C ASP A 59 -7.09 -3.34 -3.89
N THR A 60 -6.16 -2.39 -3.98
CA THR A 60 -6.12 -1.23 -3.10
C THR A 60 -7.38 -0.40 -3.27
N TYR A 61 -7.76 -0.08 -4.51
CA TYR A 61 -8.97 0.69 -4.80
C TYR A 61 -10.24 -0.04 -4.37
N LEU A 62 -10.39 -1.33 -4.73
CA LEU A 62 -11.56 -2.12 -4.36
C LEU A 62 -11.69 -2.27 -2.83
N SER A 63 -10.56 -2.39 -2.12
CA SER A 63 -10.54 -2.41 -0.66
C SER A 63 -10.96 -1.07 -0.05
N GLN A 64 -10.59 0.05 -0.65
CA GLN A 64 -11.01 1.37 -0.19
C GLN A 64 -12.51 1.59 -0.38
N ILE A 65 -13.07 1.16 -1.53
CA ILE A 65 -14.52 1.25 -1.75
C ILE A 65 -15.28 0.42 -0.70
N ARG A 66 -14.83 -0.80 -0.41
CA ARG A 66 -15.48 -1.63 0.61
C ARG A 66 -15.43 -0.99 2.00
N ALA A 67 -14.27 -0.44 2.37
CA ALA A 67 -14.05 0.07 3.72
C ALA A 67 -14.70 1.44 3.99
N PHE A 68 -14.78 2.30 2.97
CA PHE A 68 -15.21 3.70 3.13
C PHE A 68 -16.45 4.05 2.28
N GLY A 69 -17.08 3.05 1.65
CA GLY A 69 -18.21 3.25 0.75
C GLY A 69 -17.78 3.85 -0.59
N LYS A 70 -18.69 4.59 -1.25
CA LYS A 70 -18.31 5.38 -2.42
C LYS A 70 -17.30 6.43 -1.95
N LEU A 71 -16.01 6.21 -2.21
CA LEU A 71 -15.00 7.28 -2.28
C LEU A 71 -15.69 8.44 -2.99
N GLY A 72 -15.73 9.62 -2.37
CA GLY A 72 -16.69 10.70 -2.68
C GLY A 72 -16.75 11.15 -4.15
N GLU A 73 -17.01 12.43 -4.37
CA GLU A 73 -16.98 12.97 -5.73
C GLU A 73 -15.52 13.12 -6.19
N ILE A 74 -14.87 12.00 -6.49
CA ILE A 74 -13.64 12.02 -7.30
C ILE A 74 -14.10 12.45 -8.69
N PRO A 75 -13.64 13.61 -9.18
CA PRO A 75 -14.02 14.07 -10.49
C PRO A 75 -13.45 13.13 -11.55
N VAL A 76 -14.26 12.81 -12.55
CA VAL A 76 -13.87 12.08 -13.76
C VAL A 76 -13.92 13.07 -14.92
N GLN A 77 -13.18 12.79 -16.00
CA GLN A 77 -13.22 13.55 -17.25
C GLN A 77 -13.01 15.07 -17.10
N GLY A 78 -11.75 15.52 -17.24
CA GLY A 78 -11.42 16.94 -17.33
C GLY A 78 -11.43 17.73 -16.02
N GLN A 79 -11.69 17.09 -14.88
CA GLN A 79 -11.84 17.75 -13.59
C GLN A 79 -10.81 17.31 -12.54
N PHE A 80 -9.67 16.74 -12.96
CA PHE A 80 -8.66 16.28 -12.01
C PHE A 80 -8.13 17.44 -11.15
N PRO A 81 -8.37 17.45 -9.83
CA PRO A 81 -8.00 18.58 -9.00
C PRO A 81 -6.51 18.54 -8.72
N ILE A 82 -5.79 19.57 -9.15
CA ILE A 82 -4.38 19.77 -8.80
C ILE A 82 -4.33 20.28 -7.35
N PRO A 83 -3.73 19.55 -6.41
CA PRO A 83 -3.66 19.98 -5.03
C PRO A 83 -2.85 21.28 -4.90
N LYS A 84 -3.36 22.24 -4.11
CA LYS A 84 -2.64 23.46 -3.71
C LYS A 84 -1.66 23.14 -2.57
N CYS A 85 -0.63 22.36 -2.86
CA CYS A 85 0.41 22.01 -1.90
C CYS A 85 1.81 22.17 -2.51
N ILE A 86 2.82 22.18 -1.65
CA ILE A 86 4.23 22.14 -2.06
C ILE A 86 4.48 20.85 -2.86
N ASN A 87 5.37 20.91 -3.86
CA ASN A 87 5.76 19.80 -4.73
C ASN A 87 4.58 19.19 -5.50
N ASN A 88 3.68 20.01 -6.03
CA ASN A 88 2.54 19.55 -6.83
C ASN A 88 2.85 19.38 -8.33
N ASP A 89 4.09 19.61 -8.77
CA ASP A 89 4.50 19.54 -10.18
C ASP A 89 4.09 18.22 -10.85
N ARG A 90 4.24 17.09 -10.16
CA ARG A 90 3.79 15.77 -10.66
C ARG A 90 2.30 15.72 -10.99
N PHE A 91 1.46 16.46 -10.25
CA PHE A 91 0.03 16.53 -10.55
C PHE A 91 -0.22 17.39 -11.79
N ILE A 92 0.54 18.48 -11.97
CA ILE A 92 0.45 19.34 -13.15
C ILE A 92 0.88 18.55 -14.39
N GLU A 93 2.06 17.92 -14.33
CA GLU A 93 2.67 17.12 -15.40
C GLU A 93 1.71 16.04 -15.93
N HIS A 94 1.10 15.27 -15.02
CA HIS A 94 0.24 14.15 -15.40
C HIS A 94 -1.23 14.53 -15.56
N SER A 95 -1.63 15.77 -15.26
CA SER A 95 -3.03 16.21 -15.38
C SER A 95 -3.61 16.05 -16.79
N PRO A 96 -2.89 16.30 -17.91
CA PRO A 96 -3.47 16.14 -19.25
C PRO A 96 -3.85 14.69 -19.55
N PHE A 97 -3.08 13.72 -19.06
CA PHE A 97 -3.39 12.30 -19.19
C PHE A 97 -4.56 11.89 -18.28
N ILE A 98 -4.50 12.27 -16.99
CA ILE A 98 -5.52 11.88 -16.01
C ILE A 98 -6.89 12.46 -16.38
N ASN A 99 -6.93 13.66 -16.97
CA ASN A 99 -8.16 14.30 -17.42
C ASN A 99 -8.86 13.56 -18.57
N GLN A 100 -8.18 12.66 -19.28
CA GLN A 100 -8.77 11.84 -20.35
C GLN A 100 -9.41 10.55 -19.82
N LEU A 101 -9.21 10.21 -18.54
CA LEU A 101 -9.74 8.99 -17.95
C LEU A 101 -11.25 9.10 -17.70
N GLU A 102 -11.96 8.03 -18.01
CA GLU A 102 -13.43 8.02 -18.10
C GLU A 102 -14.09 7.58 -16.79
N THR A 103 -13.42 6.74 -16.02
CA THR A 103 -13.98 6.08 -14.84
C THR A 103 -13.23 6.44 -13.57
N LYS A 104 -13.94 6.37 -12.43
CA LYS A 104 -13.34 6.56 -11.10
C LYS A 104 -12.23 5.54 -10.80
N LEU A 105 -12.39 4.31 -11.29
CA LEU A 105 -11.38 3.25 -11.16
C LEU A 105 -10.06 3.68 -11.81
N GLU A 106 -10.13 4.15 -13.06
CA GLU A 106 -8.97 4.63 -13.81
C GLU A 106 -8.29 5.80 -13.10
N VAL A 107 -9.04 6.84 -12.73
CA VAL A 107 -8.50 8.01 -12.03
C VAL A 107 -7.81 7.62 -10.73
N MET A 108 -8.39 6.70 -9.96
CA MET A 108 -7.80 6.25 -8.69
C MET A 108 -6.57 5.37 -8.87
N ILE A 109 -6.53 4.54 -9.91
CA ILE A 109 -5.34 3.78 -10.24
C ILE A 109 -4.23 4.73 -10.72
N ALA A 110 -4.54 5.72 -11.55
CA ALA A 110 -3.58 6.73 -11.96
C ALA A 110 -3.04 7.52 -10.76
N TYR A 111 -3.92 7.90 -9.82
CA TYR A 111 -3.52 8.57 -8.58
C TYR A 111 -2.62 7.68 -7.70
N TRP A 112 -2.92 6.37 -7.65
CA TRP A 112 -2.05 5.41 -6.98
C TRP A 112 -0.68 5.37 -7.66
N CYS A 113 -0.63 5.20 -8.98
CA CYS A 113 0.63 5.13 -9.74
C CYS A 113 1.47 6.40 -9.55
N LEU A 114 0.84 7.58 -9.67
CA LEU A 114 1.45 8.88 -9.46
C LEU A 114 2.19 9.00 -8.10
N ASN A 115 1.66 8.39 -7.05
CA ASN A 115 2.22 8.50 -5.69
C ASN A 115 3.07 7.30 -5.27
N ASN A 116 3.28 6.31 -6.15
CA ASN A 116 3.99 5.08 -5.80
C ASN A 116 5.05 4.66 -6.83
N CYS A 117 4.81 4.83 -8.13
CA CYS A 117 5.68 4.33 -9.19
C CYS A 117 7.10 4.89 -9.12
N ILE A 118 7.25 6.16 -8.75
CA ILE A 118 8.58 6.77 -8.58
C ILE A 118 9.35 6.13 -7.41
N THR A 119 8.67 5.82 -6.30
CA THR A 119 9.28 5.13 -5.16
C THR A 119 9.78 3.75 -5.56
N TYR A 120 8.99 3.00 -6.33
CA TYR A 120 9.39 1.68 -6.79
C TYR A 120 10.64 1.69 -7.65
N ARG A 121 10.75 2.66 -8.57
CA ARG A 121 11.89 2.75 -9.48
C ARG A 121 13.21 3.06 -8.76
N ASN A 122 13.13 3.68 -7.58
CA ASN A 122 14.27 4.16 -6.82
C ASN A 122 14.43 3.41 -5.49
N LEU A 123 13.81 2.24 -5.35
CA LEU A 123 13.85 1.48 -4.11
C LEU A 123 15.16 0.69 -4.03
N ASP A 124 15.91 0.87 -2.94
CA ASP A 124 17.03 -0.01 -2.60
C ASP A 124 16.53 -1.15 -1.69
N THR A 125 16.44 -2.37 -2.24
CA THR A 125 15.96 -3.54 -1.49
C THR A 125 16.97 -4.12 -0.51
N THR A 126 18.22 -3.64 -0.52
CA THR A 126 19.22 -4.01 0.48
C THR A 126 19.00 -3.28 1.80
N GLU A 127 18.50 -2.04 1.75
CA GLU A 127 18.19 -1.22 2.93
C GLU A 127 16.70 -1.27 3.32
N ILE A 128 15.81 -1.65 2.40
CA ILE A 128 14.36 -1.64 2.62
C ILE A 128 13.75 -3.02 2.41
N CYS A 129 13.02 -3.50 3.41
CA CYS A 129 12.30 -4.76 3.33
C CYS A 129 11.06 -4.59 2.44
N LEU A 130 11.18 -4.95 1.16
CA LEU A 130 10.03 -4.99 0.26
C LEU A 130 9.12 -6.17 0.64
N VAL A 131 7.84 -5.89 0.86
CA VAL A 131 6.83 -6.89 1.25
C VAL A 131 5.64 -6.80 0.31
N PHE A 132 5.32 -7.89 -0.37
CA PHE A 132 4.08 -7.98 -1.12
C PHE A 132 2.96 -8.40 -0.17
N TYR A 133 1.90 -7.60 -0.12
CA TYR A 133 0.69 -7.92 0.64
C TYR A 133 0.12 -9.30 0.25
N LEU A 134 0.32 -9.70 -1.00
CA LEU A 134 -0.02 -11.02 -1.52
C LEU A 134 0.68 -12.14 -0.74
N ASP A 135 1.99 -12.02 -0.51
CA ASP A 135 2.77 -13.05 0.17
C ASP A 135 2.33 -13.17 1.64
N LEU A 136 1.97 -12.05 2.29
CA LEU A 136 1.34 -12.05 3.62
C LEU A 136 -0.01 -12.78 3.67
N LEU A 137 -0.74 -12.87 2.56
CA LEU A 137 -2.03 -13.57 2.49
C LEU A 137 -1.87 -15.06 2.17
N LEU A 138 -0.95 -15.40 1.25
CA LEU A 138 -0.75 -16.76 0.79
C LEU A 138 0.12 -17.57 1.75
N LYS A 139 1.18 -16.95 2.27
CA LYS A 139 2.20 -17.60 3.10
C LYS A 139 2.54 -16.75 4.33
N PRO A 140 1.55 -16.38 5.16
CA PRO A 140 1.73 -15.43 6.26
C PRO A 140 2.88 -15.80 7.20
N ARG A 141 3.00 -17.08 7.57
CA ARG A 141 4.05 -17.55 8.49
C ARG A 141 5.45 -17.37 7.91
N GLU A 142 5.65 -17.81 6.68
CA GLU A 142 6.93 -17.70 5.97
C GLU A 142 7.32 -16.23 5.76
N GLU A 143 6.34 -15.41 5.35
CA GLU A 143 6.60 -14.01 5.04
C GLU A 143 6.88 -13.18 6.30
N ILE A 144 6.18 -13.41 7.41
CA ILE A 144 6.50 -12.76 8.69
C ILE A 144 7.88 -13.20 9.19
N LYS A 145 8.23 -14.49 9.07
CA LYS A 145 9.56 -14.97 9.43
C LYS A 145 10.65 -14.26 8.62
N ARG A 146 10.47 -14.14 7.30
CA ARG A 146 11.39 -13.41 6.41
C ARG A 146 11.55 -11.95 6.83
N ILE A 147 10.45 -11.27 7.16
CA ILE A 147 10.46 -9.88 7.62
C ILE A 147 11.23 -9.74 8.94
N LEU A 148 10.95 -10.59 9.94
CA LEU A 148 11.66 -10.56 11.22
C LEU A 148 13.16 -10.78 11.04
N GLN A 149 13.55 -11.70 10.17
CA GLN A 149 14.96 -11.93 9.84
C GLN A 149 15.62 -10.71 9.21
N PHE A 150 14.95 -10.08 8.25
CA PHE A 150 15.47 -8.90 7.56
C PHE A 150 15.68 -7.71 8.50
N ILE A 151 14.74 -7.47 9.43
CA ILE A 151 14.83 -6.33 10.37
C ILE A 151 15.66 -6.63 11.63
N GLY A 152 16.22 -7.84 11.75
CA GLY A 152 17.07 -8.27 12.86
C GLY A 152 16.32 -8.63 14.15
N PHE A 153 15.10 -9.16 14.01
CA PHE A 153 14.18 -9.54 15.09
C PHE A 153 13.96 -11.06 15.18
N GLN A 154 15.00 -11.87 14.92
CA GLN A 154 14.88 -13.33 14.88
C GLN A 154 14.49 -13.93 16.24
N GLU A 155 14.81 -13.25 17.35
CA GLU A 155 14.44 -13.67 18.70
C GLU A 155 12.92 -13.74 18.92
N TYR A 156 12.14 -13.06 18.06
CA TYR A 156 10.69 -13.05 18.11
C TYR A 156 10.03 -14.08 17.19
N GLU A 157 10.79 -14.90 16.45
CA GLU A 157 10.22 -15.91 15.53
C GLU A 157 9.28 -16.89 16.24
N ASN A 158 9.56 -17.26 17.49
CA ASN A 158 8.72 -18.16 18.28
C ASN A 158 7.31 -17.58 18.55
N LEU A 159 7.13 -16.26 18.45
CA LEU A 159 5.83 -15.63 18.61
C LEU A 159 4.93 -15.84 17.39
N ILE A 160 5.48 -16.22 16.22
CA ILE A 160 4.71 -16.42 14.99
C ILE A 160 3.61 -17.46 15.20
N ASP A 161 3.89 -18.55 15.93
CA ASP A 161 2.92 -19.62 16.19
C ASP A 161 1.76 -19.20 17.09
N THR A 162 1.90 -18.07 17.80
CA THR A 162 0.84 -17.51 18.65
C THR A 162 -0.14 -16.62 17.86
N ILE A 163 0.17 -16.30 16.60
CA ILE A 163 -0.63 -15.39 15.79
C ILE A 163 -1.72 -16.17 15.05
N ASP A 164 -2.98 -15.78 15.29
CA ASP A 164 -4.10 -16.22 14.45
C ASP A 164 -4.15 -15.40 13.15
N PHE A 165 -3.50 -15.90 12.11
CA PHE A 165 -3.47 -15.29 10.78
C PHE A 165 -4.83 -15.26 10.07
N ARG A 166 -5.85 -15.97 10.58
CA ARG A 166 -7.21 -15.94 10.03
C ARG A 166 -8.04 -14.79 10.60
N ARG A 167 -7.55 -14.11 11.64
CA ARG A 167 -8.24 -12.97 12.23
C ARG A 167 -8.27 -11.80 11.24
N PRO A 168 -9.46 -11.33 10.80
CA PRO A 168 -9.55 -10.22 9.87
C PRO A 168 -9.01 -8.93 10.50
N SER A 169 -8.53 -8.02 9.65
CA SER A 169 -8.09 -6.70 10.11
C SER A 169 -9.24 -5.97 10.82
N SER A 170 -8.92 -5.15 11.82
CA SER A 170 -9.88 -4.27 12.51
C SER A 170 -10.61 -3.27 11.61
N THR A 171 -10.16 -3.12 10.36
CA THR A 171 -10.75 -2.26 9.33
C THR A 171 -11.53 -3.05 8.28
N ASN A 172 -11.79 -4.35 8.53
CA ASN A 172 -12.72 -5.15 7.74
C ASN A 172 -14.15 -4.89 8.23
N PHE A 173 -14.69 -3.73 7.86
CA PHE A 173 -16.00 -3.26 8.33
C PHE A 173 -17.18 -4.12 7.83
N ASP A 174 -16.96 -4.96 6.81
CA ASP A 174 -17.98 -5.82 6.22
C ASP A 174 -18.07 -7.22 6.88
N GLY A 175 -17.18 -7.54 7.84
CA GLY A 175 -17.17 -8.83 8.54
C GLY A 175 -16.97 -10.04 7.62
N SER A 176 -16.55 -9.84 6.37
CA SER A 176 -16.42 -10.93 5.41
C SER A 176 -15.33 -11.90 5.85
N PHE A 177 -15.76 -13.09 6.29
CA PHE A 177 -14.90 -14.23 6.55
C PHE A 177 -14.41 -14.79 5.21
N VAL A 178 -13.10 -15.02 5.09
CA VAL A 178 -12.51 -15.51 3.85
C VAL A 178 -12.05 -16.94 4.07
N GLN A 179 -12.67 -17.87 3.34
CA GLN A 179 -12.43 -19.31 3.46
C GLN A 179 -11.22 -19.79 2.64
N SER A 180 -10.78 -19.02 1.63
CA SER A 180 -9.50 -19.20 0.93
C SER A 180 -8.92 -17.84 0.50
N SER A 181 -7.64 -17.59 0.79
CA SER A 181 -6.95 -16.32 0.46
C SER A 181 -6.84 -16.10 -1.06
N GLU A 182 -6.68 -17.19 -1.82
CA GLU A 182 -6.49 -17.21 -3.27
C GLU A 182 -7.75 -16.82 -4.05
N ASP A 183 -8.92 -17.35 -3.65
CA ASP A 183 -10.18 -17.00 -4.32
C ASP A 183 -10.51 -15.52 -4.12
N HIS A 184 -10.12 -14.92 -3.00
CA HIS A 184 -10.35 -13.52 -2.73
C HIS A 184 -9.50 -12.58 -3.60
N LEU A 185 -8.30 -13.02 -3.96
CA LEU A 185 -7.40 -12.30 -4.86
C LEU A 185 -7.96 -12.32 -6.28
N TRP A 186 -8.31 -13.49 -6.79
CA TRP A 186 -8.90 -13.61 -8.13
C TRP A 186 -10.29 -13.00 -8.23
N LYS A 187 -11.12 -13.07 -7.19
CA LYS A 187 -12.49 -12.51 -7.16
C LYS A 187 -12.54 -11.03 -7.56
N ASN A 188 -11.53 -10.25 -7.18
CA ASN A 188 -11.47 -8.83 -7.54
C ASN A 188 -11.14 -8.65 -9.03
N PHE A 189 -10.26 -9.47 -9.58
CA PHE A 189 -9.82 -9.40 -10.98
C PHE A 189 -10.81 -10.02 -11.95
N GLN A 190 -11.51 -11.08 -11.55
CA GLN A 190 -12.55 -11.73 -12.35
C GLN A 190 -13.79 -10.84 -12.53
N LYS A 191 -14.03 -9.89 -11.62
CA LYS A 191 -15.11 -8.90 -11.72
C LYS A 191 -14.88 -7.82 -12.77
N LEU A 192 -13.62 -7.62 -13.19
CA LEU A 192 -13.30 -6.64 -14.20
C LEU A 192 -13.33 -7.28 -15.58
N ASP A 193 -14.12 -6.70 -16.48
CA ASP A 193 -14.15 -7.11 -17.87
C ASP A 193 -12.82 -6.81 -18.57
N ILE A 194 -12.61 -7.43 -19.74
CA ILE A 194 -11.36 -7.28 -20.49
C ILE A 194 -11.10 -5.83 -20.88
N LYS A 195 -12.14 -5.09 -21.28
CA LYS A 195 -12.02 -3.68 -21.67
C LYS A 195 -11.52 -2.81 -20.53
N THR A 196 -11.99 -3.06 -19.31
CA THR A 196 -11.55 -2.37 -18.09
C THR A 196 -10.10 -2.71 -17.78
N LYS A 197 -9.71 -3.98 -17.90
CA LYS A 197 -8.31 -4.40 -17.71
C LYS A 197 -7.39 -3.74 -18.73
N ASP A 198 -7.78 -3.65 -20.00
CA ASP A 198 -7.01 -2.99 -21.05
C ASP A 198 -6.79 -1.50 -20.73
N LYS A 199 -7.85 -0.81 -20.27
CA LYS A 199 -7.75 0.59 -19.83
C LYS A 199 -6.81 0.75 -18.63
N VAL A 200 -6.90 -0.14 -17.64
CA VAL A 200 -6.00 -0.14 -16.48
C VAL A 200 -4.55 -0.42 -16.89
N GLN A 201 -4.32 -1.36 -17.81
CA GLN A 201 -2.99 -1.68 -18.30
C GLN A 201 -2.37 -0.46 -19.00
N LYS A 202 -3.13 0.28 -19.81
CA LYS A 202 -2.66 1.55 -20.41
C LYS A 202 -2.19 2.57 -19.36
N ILE A 203 -2.83 2.62 -18.19
CA ILE A 203 -2.39 3.48 -17.09
C ILE A 203 -1.08 2.98 -16.50
N PHE A 204 -0.95 1.67 -16.27
CA PHE A 204 0.32 1.08 -15.83
C PHE A 204 1.44 1.37 -16.81
N ASP A 205 1.20 1.21 -18.10
CA ASP A 205 2.17 1.47 -19.16
C ASP A 205 2.57 2.95 -19.19
N TYR A 206 1.60 3.88 -19.10
CA TYR A 206 1.85 5.32 -19.03
C TYR A 206 2.78 5.71 -17.87
N PHE A 207 2.56 5.16 -16.67
CA PHE A 207 3.40 5.43 -15.50
C PHE A 207 4.68 4.57 -15.45
N GLY A 208 4.90 3.67 -16.42
CA GLY A 208 6.02 2.73 -16.43
C GLY A 208 5.97 1.73 -15.27
N PHE A 209 4.78 1.36 -14.80
CA PHE A 209 4.59 0.44 -13.70
C PHE A 209 4.68 -1.01 -14.17
N LYS A 210 5.78 -1.68 -13.84
CA LYS A 210 6.09 -3.05 -14.30
C LYS A 210 5.91 -4.14 -13.25
N VAL A 211 5.56 -3.76 -12.01
CA VAL A 211 5.48 -4.70 -10.88
C VAL A 211 4.29 -5.65 -11.03
N PHE A 212 3.16 -5.16 -11.55
CA PHE A 212 1.96 -5.96 -11.79
C PHE A 212 1.40 -5.69 -13.18
N SER A 213 0.57 -6.61 -13.68
CA SER A 213 -0.32 -6.37 -14.82
C SER A 213 -1.77 -6.23 -14.38
N ALA A 214 -2.60 -5.61 -15.22
CA ALA A 214 -4.04 -5.57 -14.99
C ALA A 214 -4.72 -6.96 -15.07
N TYR A 215 -4.00 -7.97 -15.57
CA TYR A 215 -4.54 -9.30 -15.85
C TYR A 215 -4.21 -10.35 -14.79
N SER A 216 -3.29 -10.04 -13.86
CA SER A 216 -2.84 -10.97 -12.84
C SER A 216 -2.77 -10.30 -11.46
N PRO A 217 -3.25 -10.96 -10.39
CA PRO A 217 -3.04 -10.49 -9.03
C PRO A 217 -1.58 -10.68 -8.56
N PHE A 218 -0.79 -11.48 -9.28
CA PHE A 218 0.58 -11.81 -8.93
C PHE A 218 1.57 -10.79 -9.51
N PRO A 219 2.65 -10.44 -8.77
CA PRO A 219 3.69 -9.58 -9.30
C PRO A 219 4.40 -10.25 -10.48
N LEU A 220 4.70 -9.46 -11.51
CA LEU A 220 5.45 -9.89 -12.69
C LEU A 220 6.97 -9.91 -12.44
N THR A 221 7.45 -8.99 -11.60
CA THR A 221 8.85 -8.93 -11.17
C THR A 221 8.92 -8.79 -9.66
N ARG A 222 9.91 -9.44 -9.07
CA ARG A 222 10.29 -9.32 -7.66
C ARG A 222 11.68 -8.71 -7.49
N ASP A 223 12.36 -8.42 -8.60
CA ASP A 223 13.72 -7.90 -8.63
C ASP A 223 13.67 -6.37 -8.70
N PHE A 224 14.23 -5.72 -7.68
CA PHE A 224 14.36 -4.28 -7.52
C PHE A 224 15.74 -3.95 -6.98
#